data_AF-A0A965MBL0-F1
#
_entry.id   AF-A0A965MBL0-F1
#
_cell.length_a   1.000
_cell.length_b   1.000
_cell.length_c   1.000
_cell.angle_alpha   90.00
_cell.angle_beta   90.00
_cell.angle_gamma   90.00
#
_symmetry.space_group_name_H-M   'P 1'
#
loop_
_entity.id
_entity.type
_entity.pdbx_description
1 polymer ?
#
loop_
_entity_poly.entity_id
_entity_poly.type
_entity_poly.pdbx_seq_one_letter_code
_entity_poly.pdbx_strand_id
1 'polypeptide(L)' 'MRARLHEWIRSLTDQDLPAIGVCHKGVLRAALSLATDWDMTDDPPEKLRDGKAHLYRIHEGRLLVEELNIPLVSKQS' A
#
# COMPACT_ATOMS: atom_id res chain seq x y z
N MET A 1 6.48 7.90 9.48
CA MET A 1 6.22 7.36 8.11
C MET A 1 4.74 7.40 7.77
N ARG A 2 3.88 6.65 8.48
CA ARG A 2 2.41 6.57 8.27
C ARG A 2 1.71 7.92 8.01
N ALA A 3 1.95 8.92 8.86
CA ALA A 3 1.33 10.25 8.71
C ALA A 3 1.69 10.95 7.39
N ARG A 4 2.97 10.92 6.99
CA ARG A 4 3.43 11.52 5.72
C ARG A 4 2.82 10.82 4.50
N LEU A 5 2.70 9.49 4.57
CA LEU A 5 2.05 8.73 3.51
C LEU A 5 0.56 9.07 3.40
N HIS A 6 -0.13 9.22 4.53
CA HIS A 6 -1.53 9.62 4.58
C HIS A 6 -1.77 11.01 3.98
N GLU A 7 -0.95 12.00 4.34
CA GLU A 7 -1.03 13.35 3.76
C GLU A 7 -0.84 13.33 2.24
N TRP A 8 0.14 12.55 1.76
CA TRP A 8 0.36 12.39 0.33
C TRP A 8 -0.83 11.71 -0.38
N ILE A 9 -1.37 10.62 0.16
CA ILE A 9 -2.56 9.94 -0.41
C ILE A 9 -3.75 10.90 -0.50
N ARG A 10 -3.95 11.74 0.52
CA ARG A 10 -5.03 12.74 0.53
C ARG A 10 -4.86 13.85 -0.52
N SER A 11 -3.66 14.05 -1.03
CA SER A 11 -3.39 15.01 -2.10
C SER A 11 -3.60 14.45 -3.50
N LEU A 12 -3.71 13.13 -3.65
CA LEU A 12 -3.87 12.49 -4.96
C LEU A 12 -5.27 12.73 -5.53
N THR A 13 -5.32 12.90 -6.84
CA THR A 13 -6.53 13.12 -7.62
C THR A 13 -6.71 12.03 -8.68
N ASP A 14 -7.85 12.04 -9.39
CA ASP A 14 -8.09 11.10 -10.49
C ASP A 14 -7.08 11.26 -11.64
N GLN A 15 -6.41 12.41 -11.77
CA GLN A 15 -5.35 12.61 -12.78
C GLN A 15 -4.03 11.93 -12.40
N ASP A 16 -3.83 11.67 -11.10
CA ASP A 16 -2.63 10.99 -10.59
C ASP A 16 -2.77 9.46 -10.61
N LEU A 17 -3.96 8.94 -10.94
CA LEU A 17 -4.31 7.53 -10.84
C LEU A 17 -4.72 6.94 -12.20
N PRO A 18 -4.43 5.64 -12.46
CA PRO A 18 -3.74 4.70 -11.58
C PRO A 18 -2.23 4.94 -11.50
N ALA A 19 -1.62 4.64 -10.35
CA ALA A 19 -0.18 4.78 -10.12
C ALA A 19 0.44 3.50 -9.55
N ILE A 20 1.74 3.31 -9.79
CA ILE A 20 2.55 2.23 -9.22
C ILE A 20 3.62 2.85 -8.32
N GLY A 21 3.65 2.44 -7.05
CA GLY A 21 4.68 2.83 -6.09
C GLY A 21 5.69 1.71 -5.85
N VAL A 22 6.95 1.92 -6.21
CA VAL A 22 8.06 1.03 -5.82
C VAL A 22 8.75 1.62 -4.60
N CYS A 23 8.76 0.88 -3.50
CA CYS A 23 9.23 1.39 -2.23
C CYS A 23 9.73 0.29 -1.30
N HIS A 24 10.34 0.70 -0.19
CA HIS A 24 10.81 -0.20 0.84
C HIS A 24 9.66 -0.71 1.73
N LYS A 25 9.90 -1.82 2.42
CA LYS A 25 8.96 -2.51 3.31
C LYS A 25 8.29 -1.60 4.35
N GLY A 26 8.97 -0.56 4.83
CA GLY A 26 8.40 0.42 5.77
C GLY A 26 7.21 1.21 5.20
N VAL A 27 7.25 1.56 3.91
CA VAL A 27 6.15 2.24 3.22
C VAL A 27 4.99 1.26 2.97
N LEU A 28 5.30 0.03 2.57
CA LEU A 28 4.29 -1.02 2.41
C LEU A 28 3.52 -1.29 3.72
N ARG A 29 4.23 -1.39 4.85
CA ARG A 29 3.60 -1.54 6.18
C ARG A 29 2.76 -0.32 6.56
N ALA A 30 3.22 0.89 6.22
CA ALA A 30 2.45 2.11 6.47
C ALA A 30 1.15 2.15 5.63
N ALA A 31 1.18 1.69 4.38
CA ALA A 31 -0.01 1.56 3.54
C ALA A 31 -1.02 0.56 4.13
N LEU A 32 -0.54 -0.62 4.55
CA LEU A 32 -1.38 -1.63 5.23
C LEU A 32 -1.99 -1.05 6.51
N SER A 33 -1.19 -0.38 7.33
CA SER A 33 -1.64 0.28 8.57
C SER A 33 -2.71 1.36 8.33
N LEU A 34 -2.61 2.12 7.23
CA LEU A 34 -3.64 3.09 6.86
C LEU A 34 -4.92 2.43 6.36
N ALA A 35 -4.81 1.29 5.68
CA ALA A 35 -5.95 0.62 5.07
C ALA A 35 -6.70 -0.33 6.04
N THR A 36 -6.07 -0.71 7.16
CA THR A 36 -6.62 -1.70 8.11
C THR A 36 -6.73 -1.16 9.54
N ASP A 37 -6.41 0.12 9.75
CA ASP A 37 -6.31 0.77 11.06
C ASP A 37 -5.35 0.09 12.07
N TRP A 38 -4.49 -0.81 11.59
CA TRP A 38 -3.44 -1.41 12.41
C TRP A 38 -2.43 -0.36 12.86
N ASP A 39 -2.17 -0.28 14.15
CA ASP A 39 -1.31 0.71 14.80
C ASP A 39 0.20 0.44 14.66
N MET A 40 0.56 -0.70 14.07
CA MET A 40 1.94 -1.16 13.87
C MET A 40 2.71 -1.54 15.14
N THR A 41 2.02 -1.84 16.26
CA THR A 41 2.68 -2.30 17.50
C THR A 41 2.88 -3.81 17.54
N ASP A 42 1.91 -4.58 17.03
CA ASP A 42 1.91 -6.04 17.03
C ASP A 42 2.12 -6.62 15.63
N ASP A 43 1.84 -7.92 15.46
CA ASP A 43 1.85 -8.56 14.15
C ASP A 43 0.83 -7.89 13.20
N PRO A 44 1.17 -7.75 11.90
CA PRO A 44 0.24 -7.21 10.92
C PRO A 44 -0.99 -8.11 10.76
N PRO A 45 -2.15 -7.54 10.42
CA PRO A 45 -3.34 -8.34 10.11
C PRO A 45 -3.13 -9.28 8.91
N GLU A 46 -2.26 -8.90 7.98
CA GLU A 46 -1.82 -9.76 6.87
C GLU A 46 -0.31 -9.60 6.65
N LYS A 47 0.41 -10.71 6.51
CA LYS A 47 1.86 -10.70 6.25
C LYS A 47 2.15 -10.32 4.80
N LEU A 48 2.79 -9.16 4.61
CA LEU A 48 3.30 -8.73 3.30
C LEU A 48 4.52 -9.55 2.90
N ARG A 49 4.46 -10.20 1.72
CA ARG A 49 5.50 -11.10 1.20
C ARG A 49 6.41 -10.38 0.21
N ASP A 50 7.69 -10.74 0.23
CA ASP A 50 8.68 -10.16 -0.69
C ASP A 50 8.41 -10.62 -2.13
N GLY A 51 8.77 -9.78 -3.12
CA GLY A 51 8.53 -10.06 -4.53
C GLY A 51 7.04 -10.06 -4.93
N LYS A 52 6.18 -9.46 -4.11
CA LYS A 52 4.74 -9.31 -4.38
C LYS A 52 4.33 -7.84 -4.45
N ALA A 53 3.28 -7.56 -5.23
CA ALA A 53 2.59 -6.29 -5.23
C ALA A 53 1.39 -6.32 -4.27
N HIS A 54 0.95 -5.11 -3.88
CA HIS A 54 -0.19 -4.88 -2.99
C HIS A 54 -1.05 -3.79 -3.60
N LEU A 55 -2.25 -4.16 -4.02
CA LEU A 55 -3.21 -3.27 -4.67
C LEU A 55 -4.14 -2.65 -3.62
N TYR A 56 -4.24 -1.33 -3.70
CA TYR A 56 -5.14 -0.54 -2.88
C TYR A 56 -6.03 0.31 -3.77
N ARG A 57 -7.29 0.47 -3.38
CA ARG A 57 -8.17 1.50 -3.92
C ARG A 57 -8.05 2.75 -3.06
N ILE A 58 -8.05 3.92 -3.70
CA ILE A 58 -8.18 5.20 -2.98
C ILE A 58 -9.65 5.63 -3.07
N HIS A 59 -10.24 5.91 -1.91
CA HIS A 59 -11.61 6.44 -1.81
C HIS A 59 -11.63 7.53 -0.73
N GLU A 60 -12.04 8.74 -1.10
CA GLU A 60 -12.10 9.90 -0.20
C GLU A 60 -10.80 10.16 0.59
N GLY A 61 -9.65 9.97 -0.08
CA GLY A 61 -8.32 10.15 0.51
C GLY A 61 -7.92 9.06 1.52
N ARG A 62 -8.64 7.93 1.56
CA ARG A 62 -8.32 6.74 2.35
C ARG A 62 -7.91 5.58 1.45
N LEU A 63 -7.01 4.74 1.94
CA LEU A 63 -6.68 3.48 1.29
C LEU A 63 -7.67 2.40 1.74
N LEU A 64 -8.11 1.60 0.79
CA LEU A 64 -8.84 0.36 1.01
C LEU A 64 -8.03 -0.77 0.40
N VAL A 65 -7.82 -1.84 1.15
CA VAL A 65 -7.16 -3.04 0.60
C VAL A 65 -8.07 -3.63 -0.47
N GLU A 66 -7.56 -3.74 -1.69
CA GLU A 66 -8.25 -4.46 -2.76
C GLU A 66 -7.70 -5.89 -2.86
N GLU A 67 -6.37 -6.03 -2.92
CA GLU A 67 -5.71 -7.32 -3.01
C GLU A 67 -4.27 -7.23 -2.50
N LEU A 68 -3.83 -8.20 -1.70
CA LEU A 68 -2.47 -8.27 -1.18
C LEU A 68 -1.73 -9.48 -1.75
N ASN A 69 -0.39 -9.39 -1.78
CA ASN A 69 0.48 -10.50 -2.12
C ASN A 69 0.35 -10.99 -3.57
N ILE A 70 0.04 -10.07 -4.50
CA ILE A 70 -0.07 -10.32 -5.94
C ILE A 70 1.32 -10.74 -6.46
N PRO A 71 1.48 -11.94 -7.06
CA PRO A 71 2.74 -12.35 -7.64
C PRO A 71 3.22 -11.37 -8.71
N LEU A 72 4.42 -10.81 -8.53
CA LEU A 72 5.12 -10.18 -9.64
C LEU A 72 5.66 -11.31 -10.52
N VAL A 73 5.10 -11.48 -11.72
CA VAL A 73 5.69 -12.35 -12.72
C VAL A 73 6.99 -11.72 -13.18
N SER A 74 8.11 -12.40 -12.96
CA SER A 74 9.36 -12.05 -13.62
C SER A 74 9.20 -12.34 -15.11
N LYS A 75 9.32 -11.30 -15.95
CA LYS A 75 9.67 -11.52 -17.36
C LYS A 75 11.04 -12.20 -17.36
N GLN A 76 11.06 -13.50 -17.65
CA GLN A 76 12.28 -14.18 -18.08
C GLN A 76 12.45 -13.84 -19.57
N SER A 77 13.43 -12.98 -19.86
CA SER A 77 14.04 -12.86 -21.18
C SER A 77 15.30 -13.70 -21.22
#